data_AF-A0A0F8YQZ5-F1
#
_entry.id   AF-A0A0F8YQZ5-F1
#
_cell.length_a   1.000
_cell.length_b   1.000
_cell.length_c   1.000
_cell.angle_alpha   90.00
_cell.angle_beta   90.00
_cell.angle_gamma   90.00
#
_symmetry.space_group_name_H-M   'P 1'
#
loop_
_entity.id
_entity.type
_entity.pdbx_description
1 polymer ?
#
loop_
_entity_poly.entity_id
_entity_poly.type
_entity_poly.pdbx_seq_one_letter_code
_entity_poly.pdbx_strand_id
1 'polypeptide(L)'
;MSARWVMTAKGTRQMMLGLGAAFIVATTPFVVQATTLTDTLRTAYLHSGLLEQNRATLRAADEGVAQAISTLRPVIGYTGNVTYSNPLNDSRDLRASLGLSADL
;
A
#
# COMPACT_ATOMS: atom_id res chain seq x y z
N MET A 1 -50.19 2.43 -69.08
CA MET A 1 -48.71 2.39 -69.21
C MET A 1 -48.16 2.40 -67.77
N SER A 2 -47.99 1.23 -67.15
CA SER A 2 -46.70 0.53 -66.97
C SER A 2 -45.63 1.42 -66.33
N ALA A 3 -45.01 1.08 -65.20
CA ALA A 3 -44.32 -0.18 -65.01
C ALA A 3 -44.14 -0.55 -63.53
N ARG A 4 -44.20 -1.86 -63.30
CA ARG A 4 -43.68 -2.57 -62.12
C ARG A 4 -42.15 -2.55 -62.15
N TRP A 5 -41.49 -2.17 -61.06
CA TRP A 5 -40.14 -2.62 -60.70
C TRP A 5 -40.10 -2.78 -59.17
N VAL A 6 -40.19 -4.01 -58.68
CA VAL A 6 -39.08 -4.91 -58.33
C VAL A 6 -38.62 -4.68 -56.89
N MET A 7 -38.75 -5.75 -56.11
CA MET A 7 -38.21 -5.94 -54.78
C MET A 7 -36.72 -5.58 -54.72
N THR A 8 -36.28 -4.94 -53.64
CA THR A 8 -34.98 -5.30 -53.06
C THR A 8 -35.10 -5.36 -51.55
N ALA A 9 -34.94 -6.57 -51.03
CA ALA A 9 -34.86 -6.87 -49.62
C ALA A 9 -33.46 -6.50 -49.09
N LYS A 10 -33.41 -6.43 -47.75
CA LYS A 10 -32.24 -6.43 -46.84
C LYS A 10 -31.89 -5.06 -46.29
N GLY A 11 -32.31 -4.86 -45.04
CA GLY A 11 -31.84 -3.77 -44.22
C GLY A 11 -32.42 -3.76 -42.82
N THR A 12 -32.51 -4.91 -42.14
CA THR A 12 -32.80 -4.95 -40.69
C THR A 12 -31.59 -4.39 -39.94
N ARG A 13 -31.46 -3.06 -39.94
CA ARG A 13 -30.48 -2.37 -39.11
C ARG A 13 -31.13 -2.07 -37.78
N GLN A 14 -30.88 -2.98 -36.85
CA GLN A 14 -30.95 -2.74 -35.43
C GLN A 14 -30.16 -1.47 -35.10
N MET A 15 -30.86 -0.38 -34.81
CA MET A 15 -30.34 0.65 -33.91
C MET A 15 -31.47 1.62 -33.59
N MET A 16 -32.12 1.41 -32.45
CA MET A 16 -32.71 2.49 -31.66
C MET A 16 -33.00 1.99 -30.24
N LEU A 17 -31.90 1.69 -29.54
CA LEU A 17 -31.80 1.87 -28.10
C LEU A 17 -31.89 3.37 -27.84
N GLY A 18 -33.03 3.81 -27.29
CA GLY A 18 -33.23 5.20 -26.93
C GLY A 18 -34.42 5.37 -26.01
N LEU A 19 -34.13 5.60 -24.72
CA LEU A 19 -34.99 6.36 -23.81
C LEU A 19 -36.34 5.75 -23.37
N GLY A 20 -36.40 4.43 -23.12
CA GLY A 20 -37.61 3.80 -22.56
C GLY A 20 -37.42 2.80 -21.42
N ALA A 21 -36.18 2.45 -21.05
CA ALA A 21 -35.91 1.29 -20.18
C ALA A 21 -35.05 1.60 -18.94
N ALA A 22 -35.06 2.84 -18.44
CA ALA A 22 -34.26 3.24 -17.27
C ALA A 22 -35.07 3.32 -15.95
N PHE A 23 -36.29 2.78 -15.90
CA PHE A 23 -37.11 2.79 -14.69
C PHE A 23 -37.70 1.42 -14.30
N ILE A 24 -37.01 0.32 -14.62
CA ILE A 24 -37.40 -1.02 -14.15
C ILE A 24 -36.16 -1.74 -13.60
N VAL A 25 -35.60 -1.23 -12.50
CA VAL A 25 -34.71 -1.99 -11.61
C VAL A 25 -35.19 -1.82 -10.16
N ALA A 26 -36.50 -1.89 -9.94
CA ALA A 26 -37.11 -1.67 -8.62
C ALA A 26 -37.87 -2.90 -8.07
N THR A 27 -37.63 -4.10 -8.60
CA THR A 27 -38.37 -5.31 -8.16
C THR A 27 -37.52 -6.56 -7.99
N THR A 28 -36.21 -6.44 -7.79
CA THR A 28 -35.46 -7.57 -7.21
C THR A 28 -35.66 -7.54 -5.70
N PRO A 29 -36.29 -8.55 -5.07
CA PRO A 29 -36.31 -8.63 -3.63
C PRO A 29 -34.86 -8.77 -3.17
N PHE A 30 -34.29 -7.71 -2.62
CA PHE A 30 -33.05 -7.80 -1.87
C PHE A 30 -33.36 -8.71 -0.69
N VAL A 31 -32.83 -9.93 -0.72
CA VAL A 31 -32.94 -10.85 0.40
C VAL A 31 -32.13 -10.24 1.55
N VAL A 32 -32.81 -9.51 2.42
CA VAL A 32 -32.26 -9.02 3.68
C VAL A 32 -32.07 -10.25 4.56
N GLN A 33 -30.88 -10.83 4.51
CA GLN A 33 -30.48 -11.91 5.41
C GLN A 33 -30.46 -11.34 6.83
N ALA A 34 -31.34 -11.84 7.70
CA ALA A 34 -31.34 -11.46 9.11
C ALA A 34 -30.09 -12.04 9.77
N THR A 35 -29.02 -11.26 9.87
CA THR A 35 -27.84 -11.64 10.66
C THR A 35 -28.27 -11.72 12.12
N THR A 36 -28.02 -12.86 12.76
CA THR A 36 -28.30 -13.03 14.20
C THR A 36 -27.43 -12.07 15.02
N LEU A 37 -27.88 -11.64 16.20
CA LEU A 37 -27.08 -10.78 17.10
C LEU A 37 -25.67 -11.36 17.34
N THR A 38 -25.57 -12.68 17.49
CA THR A 38 -24.30 -13.40 17.64
C THR A 38 -23.40 -13.28 16.41
N ASP A 39 -23.98 -13.33 15.22
CA ASP A 39 -23.27 -13.20 13.95
C ASP A 39 -22.83 -11.75 13.71
N THR A 40 -23.67 -10.78 14.07
CA THR A 40 -23.30 -9.36 14.09
C THR A 40 -22.17 -9.08 15.08
N LEU A 41 -22.21 -9.65 16.29
CA LEU A 41 -21.11 -9.52 17.28
C LEU A 41 -19.82 -10.21 16.81
N ARG A 42 -19.93 -11.37 16.17
CA ARG A 42 -18.78 -12.09 15.57
C ARG A 42 -18.15 -11.26 14.45
N THR A 43 -18.96 -10.75 13.54
CA THR A 43 -18.51 -9.93 12.40
C THR A 43 -17.90 -8.64 12.90
N ALA A 44 -18.53 -7.99 13.89
CA ALA A 44 -17.99 -6.82 14.56
C ALA A 44 -16.64 -7.12 15.22
N TYR A 45 -16.47 -8.26 15.90
CA TYR A 45 -15.19 -8.65 16.50
C TYR A 45 -14.09 -8.92 15.45
N LEU A 46 -14.41 -9.65 14.39
CA LEU A 46 -13.46 -10.00 13.32
C LEU A 46 -13.05 -8.79 12.47
N HIS A 47 -13.94 -7.83 12.26
CA HIS A 47 -13.69 -6.59 11.53
C HIS A 47 -13.48 -5.37 12.44
N SER A 48 -13.36 -5.59 13.76
CA SER A 48 -13.14 -4.51 14.73
C SER A 48 -11.74 -3.94 14.54
N GLY A 49 -11.68 -2.68 14.07
CA GLY A 49 -10.45 -1.92 14.02
C GLY A 49 -9.76 -1.76 15.39
N LEU A 50 -10.48 -2.01 16.51
CA LEU A 50 -9.88 -2.02 17.84
C LEU A 50 -8.94 -3.21 18.06
N LEU A 51 -9.17 -4.37 17.42
CA LEU A 51 -8.27 -5.51 17.56
C LEU A 51 -6.98 -5.27 16.76
N GLU A 52 -7.11 -4.68 15.58
CA GLU A 52 -5.97 -4.23 14.77
C GLU A 52 -5.21 -3.10 15.49
N GLN A 53 -5.93 -2.17 16.11
CA GLN A 53 -5.34 -1.11 16.93
C GLN A 53 -4.64 -1.67 18.17
N ASN A 54 -5.24 -2.62 18.89
CA ASN A 54 -4.58 -3.28 20.04
C ASN A 54 -3.35 -4.07 19.60
N ARG A 55 -3.34 -4.64 18.40
CA ARG A 55 -2.15 -5.27 17.85
C ARG A 55 -1.06 -4.24 17.50
N ALA A 56 -1.45 -3.07 16.99
CA ALA A 56 -0.54 -1.97 16.73
C ALA A 56 0.02 -1.36 18.04
N THR A 57 -0.78 -1.25 19.11
CA THR A 57 -0.29 -0.78 20.42
C THR A 57 0.65 -1.79 21.06
N LEU A 58 0.39 -3.09 20.93
CA LEU A 58 1.33 -4.12 21.37
C LEU A 58 2.64 -4.09 20.58
N ARG A 59 2.59 -3.92 19.25
CA ARG A 59 3.81 -3.72 18.44
C ARG A 59 4.57 -2.45 18.84
N ALA A 60 3.88 -1.34 19.04
CA ALA A 60 4.48 -0.10 19.48
C ALA A 60 5.12 -0.24 20.88
N ALA A 61 4.50 -1.02 21.77
CA ALA A 61 5.07 -1.36 23.07
C ALA A 61 6.33 -2.23 22.93
N ASP A 62 6.31 -3.25 22.06
CA ASP A 62 7.46 -4.11 21.78
C ASP A 62 8.64 -3.33 21.15
N GLU A 63 8.34 -2.40 20.25
CA GLU A 63 9.33 -1.49 19.64
C GLU A 63 10.02 -0.61 20.71
N GLY A 64 9.29 -0.21 21.75
CA GLY A 64 9.85 0.52 22.90
C GLY A 64 10.83 -0.31 23.73
N VAL A 65 10.60 -1.63 23.86
CA VAL A 65 11.55 -2.55 24.53
C VAL A 65 12.84 -2.68 23.72
N ALA A 66 12.75 -2.77 22.39
CA ALA A 66 13.92 -2.81 21.52
C ALA A 66 14.75 -1.51 21.61
N GLN A 67 14.09 -0.36 21.72
CA GLN A 67 14.76 0.93 21.94
C GLN A 67 15.47 1.00 23.30
N ALA A 68 14.80 0.58 24.39
CA ALA A 68 15.40 0.56 25.72
C ALA A 68 16.59 -0.39 25.82
N ILE A 69 16.54 -1.55 25.16
CA ILE A 69 17.69 -2.48 25.14
C ILE A 69 18.82 -1.92 24.27
N SER A 70 18.51 -1.17 23.21
CA SER A 70 19.54 -0.56 22.35
C SER A 70 20.45 0.40 23.11
N THR A 71 19.98 1.07 24.16
CA THR A 71 20.82 1.95 24.98
C THR A 71 21.76 1.19 25.91
N LEU A 72 21.55 -0.12 26.11
CA LEU A 72 22.47 -0.98 26.85
C LEU A 72 23.45 -1.72 25.93
N ARG A 73 23.32 -1.56 24.61
CA ARG A 73 24.18 -2.24 23.64
C ARG A 73 25.34 -1.32 23.29
N PRO A 74 26.60 -1.76 23.44
CA PRO A 74 27.75 -0.97 23.06
C PRO A 74 27.68 -0.53 21.59
N VAL A 75 27.95 0.74 21.33
CA VAL A 75 28.06 1.27 19.97
C VAL A 75 29.53 1.19 19.55
N ILE A 76 29.80 0.39 18.52
CA ILE A 76 31.15 0.25 17.96
C ILE A 76 31.25 1.16 16.73
N GLY A 77 32.12 2.15 16.81
CA GLY A 77 32.46 3.07 15.72
C GLY A 77 33.84 2.77 15.17
N TYR A 78 34.01 2.88 13.85
CA TYR A 78 35.31 2.80 13.20
C TYR A 78 35.48 4.01 12.28
N THR A 79 36.71 4.50 12.18
CA THR A 79 37.06 5.62 11.31
C THR A 79 38.37 5.32 10.60
N GLY A 80 38.46 5.76 9.34
CA GLY A 80 39.66 5.67 8.55
C GLY A 80 39.86 7.00 7.84
N ASN A 81 41.07 7.56 7.90
CA ASN A 81 41.41 8.80 7.25
C ASN A 81 42.69 8.62 6.43
N VAL A 82 42.68 9.16 5.21
CA VAL A 82 43.85 9.21 4.34
C VAL A 82 44.00 10.65 3.88
N THR A 83 45.14 11.25 4.20
CA THR A 83 45.45 12.63 3.88
C THR A 83 46.69 12.66 3.01
N TYR A 84 46.59 13.33 1.88
CA TYR A 84 47.70 13.59 0.98
C TYR A 84 47.93 15.09 0.90
N SER A 85 49.15 15.54 1.16
CA SER A 85 49.54 16.94 1.09
C SER A 85 50.80 17.11 0.23
N ASN A 86 50.79 18.13 -0.61
CA ASN A 86 51.92 18.47 -1.48
C ASN A 86 52.22 19.98 -1.41
N PRO A 87 53.02 20.43 -0.42
CA PRO A 87 53.40 21.83 -0.29
C PRO A 87 54.54 22.18 -1.25
N LEU A 88 54.21 22.37 -2.52
CA LEU A 88 54.96 23.06 -3.59
C LEU A 88 56.46 22.82 -3.84
N ASN A 89 57.28 22.20 -2.98
CA ASN A 89 58.63 21.70 -3.27
C ASN A 89 59.16 20.83 -2.10
N ASP A 90 59.81 19.72 -2.44
CA ASP A 90 60.65 18.83 -1.63
C ASP A 90 60.07 17.84 -0.60
N SER A 91 58.78 17.81 -0.25
CA SER A 91 58.27 16.71 0.58
C SER A 91 56.82 16.38 0.29
N ARG A 92 56.57 15.17 -0.23
CA ARG A 92 55.22 14.63 -0.40
C ARG A 92 54.82 13.89 0.87
N ASP A 93 53.73 14.34 1.49
CA ASP A 93 53.22 13.77 2.72
C ASP A 93 51.97 12.94 2.44
N LEU A 94 52.06 11.62 2.64
CA LEU A 94 50.92 10.71 2.65
C LEU A 94 50.76 10.16 4.07
N ARG A 95 49.63 10.48 4.70
CA ARG A 95 49.28 10.00 6.04
C ARG A 95 48.01 9.16 5.96
N ALA A 96 48.03 7.96 6.53
CA ALA A 96 46.85 7.12 6.67
C ALA A 96 46.69 6.75 8.15
N SER A 97 45.46 6.84 8.66
CA SER A 97 45.12 6.52 10.04
C SER A 97 43.83 5.71 10.10
N LEU A 98 43.80 4.71 10.99
CA LEU A 98 42.65 3.87 11.27
C LEU A 98 42.38 3.96 12.78
N GLY A 99 41.11 4.12 13.16
CA GLY A 99 40.68 4.22 14.55
C GLY A 99 39.45 3.37 14.81
N LEU A 100 39.39 2.74 15.98
CA LEU A 100 38.25 2.02 16.50
C LEU A 100 37.88 2.62 17.86
N SER A 101 36.61 2.90 18.07
CA SER A 101 36.07 3.42 19.34
C SER A 101 34.84 2.63 19.76
N ALA A 102 34.67 2.42 21.06
CA ALA A 102 33.48 1.80 21.62
C ALA A 102 32.93 2.67 22.75
N ASP A 103 31.60 2.84 22.78
CA ASP A 103 30.87 3.62 23.78
C ASP A 103 29.68 2.82 24.33
N LEU A 104 29.31 3.06 25.60
CA LEU A 104 28.33 2.29 26.39
C LEU A 104 27.36 3.19 27.15
#